data_AF-A0A517NEE4-F1
#
_entry.id   AF-A0A517NEE4-F1
#
_cell.length_a   1.000
_cell.length_b   1.000
_cell.length_c   1.000
_cell.angle_alpha   90.00
_cell.angle_beta   90.00
_cell.angle_gamma   90.00
#
_symmetry.space_group_name_H-M   'P 1'
#
loop_
_entity.id
_entity.type
_entity.pdbx_description
1 polymer ?
#
loop_
_entity_poly.entity_id
_entity_poly.type
_entity_poly.pdbx_seq_one_letter_code
_entity_poly.pdbx_strand_id
1 'polypeptide(L)' 'MNKRLTKISKYMAFILRHEPQSIGIQLDESGFVEIDLLVRNANATGKSITADQVRQVVAAHEGKMFAISEDGTRVRAC' A
#
# COMPACT_ATOMS: atom_id res chain seq x y z
N MET A 1 12.18 11.79 -4.86
CA MET A 1 11.43 10.93 -3.92
C MET A 1 12.10 10.96 -2.54
N ASN A 2 11.32 11.18 -1.48
CA ASN A 2 11.82 11.25 -0.11
C ASN A 2 12.28 9.85 0.38
N LYS A 3 13.37 9.74 1.16
CA LYS A 3 13.90 8.43 1.64
C LYS A 3 12.84 7.59 2.37
N ARG A 4 11.88 8.24 3.05
CA ARG A 4 10.74 7.55 3.69
C ARG A 4 9.76 6.97 2.66
N LEU A 5 9.36 7.74 1.65
CA LEU A 5 8.43 7.29 0.60
C LEU A 5 9.01 6.09 -0.18
N THR A 6 10.32 6.07 -0.46
CA THR A 6 10.98 4.92 -1.10
C THR A 6 10.95 3.65 -0.24
N LYS A 7 11.03 3.77 1.10
CA LYS A 7 10.87 2.62 1.99
C LYS A 7 9.43 2.11 1.99
N ILE A 8 8.46 3.03 2.02
CA ILE A 8 7.04 2.71 1.97
C ILE A 8 6.70 2.04 0.64
N SER A 9 7.19 2.54 -0.49
CA SER A 9 6.93 1.94 -1.80
C SER A 9 7.49 0.53 -1.92
N LYS A 10 8.73 0.30 -1.46
CA LYS A 10 9.31 -1.06 -1.39
C LYS A 10 8.50 -1.98 -0.48
N TYR A 11 8.07 -1.47 0.66
CA TYR A 11 7.28 -2.24 1.62
C TYR A 11 5.90 -2.59 1.06
N MET A 12 5.19 -1.64 0.44
CA MET A 12 3.92 -1.89 -0.24
C MET A 12 4.08 -2.91 -1.36
N ALA A 13 5.10 -2.78 -2.21
CA ALA A 13 5.36 -3.76 -3.26
C ALA A 13 5.63 -5.16 -2.68
N PHE A 14 6.36 -5.26 -1.57
CA PHE A 14 6.64 -6.52 -0.89
C PHE A 14 5.37 -7.16 -0.31
N ILE A 15 4.61 -6.40 0.49
CA ILE A 15 3.37 -6.88 1.11
C ILE A 15 2.34 -7.26 0.03
N LEU A 16 2.11 -6.41 -0.96
CA LEU A 16 1.05 -6.62 -1.94
C LEU A 16 1.37 -7.73 -2.95
N ARG A 17 2.65 -8.02 -3.23
CA ARG A 17 3.03 -9.08 -4.19
C ARG A 17 3.49 -10.39 -3.55
N HIS A 18 4.03 -10.35 -2.32
CA HIS A 18 4.62 -11.53 -1.69
C HIS A 18 3.86 -11.99 -0.45
N GLU A 19 3.57 -11.09 0.50
CA GLU A 19 3.07 -11.50 1.81
C GLU A 19 2.03 -10.53 2.41
N PRO A 20 0.83 -10.42 1.82
CA PRO A 20 -0.23 -9.59 2.39
C PRO A 20 -0.66 -10.11 3.78
N GLN A 21 -0.58 -11.44 3.96
CA GLN A 21 -0.89 -12.12 5.20
C GLN A 21 0.09 -11.80 6.35
N SER A 22 1.32 -11.35 6.04
CA SER A 22 2.32 -11.00 7.07
C SER A 22 1.86 -9.86 7.98
N ILE A 23 0.99 -8.99 7.47
CA ILE A 23 0.33 -7.94 8.24
C ILE A 23 -1.16 -8.18 8.43
N GLY A 24 -1.66 -9.41 8.23
CA GLY A 24 -3.08 -9.71 8.38
C GLY A 24 -3.97 -8.99 7.38
N ILE A 25 -3.45 -8.69 6.18
CA ILE A 25 -4.24 -8.17 5.07
C ILE A 25 -4.65 -9.33 4.17
N GLN A 26 -5.92 -9.32 3.79
CA GLN A 26 -6.40 -10.10 2.65
C GLN A 26 -6.61 -9.16 1.47
N LEU A 27 -6.07 -9.57 0.33
CA LEU A 27 -6.40 -8.96 -0.95
C LEU A 27 -7.75 -9.51 -1.41
N ASP A 28 -8.58 -8.65 -1.97
CA ASP A 28 -9.79 -9.06 -2.69
C ASP A 28 -9.45 -9.88 -3.95
N GLU A 29 -10.45 -10.49 -4.57
CA GLU A 29 -10.29 -11.28 -5.82
C GLU A 29 -9.59 -10.49 -6.95
N SER A 30 -9.71 -9.16 -6.94
CA SER A 30 -9.05 -8.26 -7.89
C SER A 30 -7.66 -7.75 -7.45
N GLY A 31 -7.13 -8.24 -6.32
CA GLY A 31 -5.85 -7.86 -5.75
C GLY A 31 -5.84 -6.54 -4.97
N PHE A 32 -7.01 -5.97 -4.68
CA PHE A 32 -7.13 -4.69 -3.97
C PHE A 32 -7.17 -4.89 -2.45
N VAL A 33 -6.68 -3.89 -1.72
CA VAL A 33 -6.83 -3.74 -0.27
C VAL A 33 -7.22 -2.31 0.07
N GLU A 34 -8.03 -2.14 1.12
CA GLU A 34 -8.28 -0.81 1.69
C GLU A 34 -7.01 -0.14 2.20
N ILE A 35 -6.79 1.11 1.80
CA ILE A 35 -5.64 1.92 2.24
C ILE A 35 -5.66 2.08 3.76
N ASP A 36 -6.85 2.27 4.34
CA ASP A 36 -7.01 2.42 5.78
C ASP A 36 -6.63 1.12 6.53
N LEU A 37 -7.09 -0.04 6.04
CA LEU A 37 -6.71 -1.35 6.57
C LEU A 37 -5.19 -1.57 6.47
N LEU A 38 -4.60 -1.26 5.31
CA LEU A 38 -3.17 -1.35 5.08
C LEU A 38 -2.38 -0.50 6.07
N VAL A 39 -2.81 0.73 6.28
CA VAL A 39 -2.18 1.67 7.21
C VAL A 39 -2.31 1.17 8.65
N ARG A 40 -3.50 0.74 9.08
CA ARG A 40 -3.72 0.21 10.43
C ARG A 40 -2.85 -1.01 10.71
N ASN A 41 -2.84 -1.97 9.80
CA ASN A 41 -2.11 -3.22 9.95
C ASN A 41 -0.58 -3.02 9.87
N ALA A 42 -0.12 -2.15 8.98
CA ALA A 42 1.29 -1.75 8.97
C ALA A 42 1.69 -1.07 10.28
N ASN A 43 0.87 -0.16 10.81
CA ASN A 43 1.16 0.47 12.10
C ASN A 43 1.10 -0.53 13.27
N ALA A 44 0.19 -1.51 13.23
CA ALA A 44 0.10 -2.58 14.22
C ALA A 44 1.36 -3.47 14.24
N THR A 45 2.03 -3.64 13.10
CA THR A 45 3.32 -4.36 13.00
C THR A 45 4.53 -3.47 13.29
N GLY A 46 4.32 -2.25 13.80
CA GLY A 46 5.37 -1.32 14.20
C GLY A 46 5.97 -0.49 13.07
N LYS A 47 5.29 -0.41 11.91
CA LYS A 47 5.62 0.60 10.89
C LYS A 47 4.97 1.94 11.25
N SER A 48 5.39 3.00 10.57
CA SER A 48 4.81 4.35 10.69
C SER A 48 4.41 4.82 9.30
N ILE A 49 3.28 4.28 8.82
CA ILE A 49 2.73 4.58 7.49
C ILE A 49 1.42 5.32 7.68
N THR A 50 1.12 6.24 6.77
CA THR A 50 -0.14 7.01 6.75
C THR A 50 -0.80 6.93 5.38
N ALA A 51 -2.12 7.11 5.35
CA ALA A 51 -2.87 7.06 4.09
C ALA A 51 -2.41 8.15 3.11
N ASP A 52 -2.01 9.32 3.61
CA ASP A 52 -1.43 10.38 2.79
C ASP A 52 -0.13 9.94 2.11
N GLN A 53 0.79 9.31 2.86
CA GLN A 53 2.02 8.77 2.29
C GLN A 53 1.78 7.69 1.25
N VAL A 54 0.77 6.82 1.47
CA VAL A 54 0.36 5.82 0.48
C VAL A 54 -0.10 6.51 -0.80
N ARG A 55 -0.99 7.50 -0.71
CA ARG A 55 -1.44 8.30 -1.86
C ARG A 55 -0.28 9.02 -2.54
N GLN A 56 0.65 9.59 -1.79
CA GLN A 56 1.86 10.22 -2.34
C GLN A 56 2.74 9.22 -3.07
N VAL A 57 2.91 7.99 -2.55
CA VAL A 57 3.67 6.93 -3.22
C VAL A 57 3.00 6.54 -4.54
N VAL A 58 1.68 6.35 -4.55
CA VAL A 58 0.94 6.01 -5.76
C VAL A 58 0.98 7.17 -6.77
N ALA A 59 0.78 8.41 -6.32
CA ALA A 59 0.84 9.60 -7.17
C ALA A 59 2.25 9.86 -7.71
N ALA A 60 3.30 9.57 -6.92
CA ALA A 60 4.69 9.70 -7.36
C ALA A 60 5.10 8.59 -8.33
N HIS A 61 4.42 7.44 -8.30
CA HIS A 61 4.61 6.32 -9.21
C HIS A 61 3.42 6.23 -10.16
N GLU A 62 3.32 7.18 -11.10
CA GLU A 62 2.30 7.19 -12.15
C GLU A 62 2.18 5.80 -12.82
N GLY A 63 1.11 5.08 -12.47
CA GLY A 63 0.49 3.99 -13.22
C GLY A 63 1.23 2.64 -13.33
N LYS A 64 2.51 2.52 -12.97
CA LYS A 64 3.27 1.29 -13.28
C LYS A 64 3.45 0.30 -12.12
N MET A 65 3.30 0.75 -10.88
CA MET A 65 3.55 -0.11 -9.71
C MET A 65 2.33 -0.30 -8.83
N PHE A 66 1.44 0.69 -8.78
CA PHE A 66 0.26 0.66 -7.92
C PHE A 66 -0.94 1.21 -8.68
N ALA A 67 -2.10 0.63 -8.43
CA ALA A 67 -3.37 1.13 -8.92
C ALA A 67 -4.29 1.43 -7.73
N ILE A 68 -4.96 2.57 -7.78
CA ILE A 68 -6.01 2.95 -6.83
C ILE A 68 -7.37 2.68 -7.47
N SER A 69 -8.34 2.24 -6.67
CA SER A 69 -9.73 2.04 -7.10
C SER A 69 -10.42 3.39 -7.38
N GLU A 70 -11.50 3.41 -8.17
CA GLU A 70 -12.22 4.66 -8.53
C GLU A 70 -12.65 5.48 -7.31
N ASP A 71 -13.03 4.84 -6.20
CA ASP A 71 -13.39 5.51 -4.95
C ASP A 71 -12.21 6.13 -4.19
N GLY A 72 -10.96 5.88 -4.59
CA GLY A 72 -9.78 6.43 -3.93
C GLY A 72 -9.47 5.82 -2.54
N THR A 73 -10.17 4.75 -2.17
CA THR A 73 -10.09 4.10 -0.85
C THR A 73 -9.26 2.82 -0.85
N ARG A 74 -9.11 2.18 -2.02
CA ARG A 74 -8.41 0.90 -2.16
C ARG A 74 -7.19 1.04 -3.06
N VAL A 75 -6.16 0.24 -2.79
CA VAL A 75 -4.91 0.16 -3.56
C VAL A 75 -4.57 -1.28 -3.87
N ARG A 76 -3.99 -1.53 -5.04
CA ARG A 76 -3.35 -2.81 -5.39
C ARG A 76 -1.95 -2.57 -5.93
N ALA A 77 -1.10 -3.58 -5.85
CA ALA A 77 0.12 -3.61 -6.65
C ALA A 77 -0.22 -4.23 -8.01
N CYS A 78 0.25 -3.58 -9.08
CA CYS A 78 0.27 -4.17 -10.41
C CYS A 78 1.62 -4.86 -10.64
#